data_AF-A0A5B9DEM5-F1
#
_entry.id   AF-A0A5B9DEM5-F1
#
_cell.length_a   1.000
_cell.length_b   1.000
_cell.length_c   1.000
_cell.angle_alpha   90.00
_cell.angle_beta   90.00
_cell.angle_gamma   90.00
#
_symmetry.space_group_name_H-M   'P 1'
#
loop_
_entity.id
_entity.type
_entity.pdbx_description
1 polymer ?
#
loop_
_entity_poly.entity_id
_entity_poly.type
_entity_poly.pdbx_seq_one_letter_code
_entity_poly.pdbx_strand_id
1 'polypeptide(L)'
;MGENQKTFEEKIDSFGNILQKFGLELIQSIGEMKHTLNILTEKIDKVEKEIINIKSLKNQLQEENKFKSEILAEMGQVKSMGNILTSKLEELSSKGILTMSNKKTFENPQQILELCQEKISKKNLSLHELSQVIKEAKEDLFVLTGGHKILFELGSFERKIKPDSEFSEKEKEEFILDLLKKIKEWKKKFD
;
A
#
# COMPACT_ATOMS: atom_id res chain seq x y z
N MET A 1 101.71 10.42 -11.14
CA MET A 1 100.65 9.92 -12.05
C MET A 1 99.58 9.07 -11.36
N GLY A 2 99.77 8.55 -10.13
CA GLY A 2 98.78 7.71 -9.45
C GLY A 2 97.59 8.41 -8.77
N GLU A 3 97.71 9.68 -8.37
CA GLU A 3 96.62 10.40 -7.68
C GLU A 3 95.46 10.78 -8.61
N ASN A 4 95.74 11.19 -9.84
CA ASN A 4 94.71 11.51 -10.84
C ASN A 4 93.89 10.29 -11.30
N GLN A 5 94.45 9.09 -11.15
CA GLN A 5 93.77 7.85 -11.52
C GLN A 5 92.75 7.43 -10.46
N LYS A 6 93.09 7.58 -9.17
CA LYS A 6 92.16 7.36 -8.04
C LYS A 6 90.97 8.32 -8.07
N THR A 7 91.19 9.60 -8.37
CA THR A 7 90.09 10.59 -8.46
C THR A 7 89.16 10.34 -9.65
N PHE A 8 89.64 9.65 -10.68
CA PHE A 8 88.84 9.28 -11.84
C PHE A 8 87.96 8.05 -11.55
N GLU A 9 88.51 7.04 -10.87
CA GLU A 9 87.74 5.88 -10.40
C GLU A 9 86.62 6.29 -9.42
N GLU A 10 86.92 7.17 -8.45
CA GLU A 10 85.91 7.69 -7.50
C GLU A 10 84.76 8.44 -8.21
N LYS A 11 85.06 9.16 -9.30
CA LYS A 11 84.04 9.83 -10.11
C LYS A 11 83.19 8.86 -10.92
N ILE A 12 83.79 7.79 -11.45
CA ILE A 12 83.07 6.72 -12.15
C ILE A 12 82.14 5.98 -11.20
N ASP A 13 82.60 5.65 -9.99
CA ASP A 13 81.79 4.99 -8.98
C ASP A 13 80.64 5.88 -8.50
N SER A 14 80.90 7.18 -8.31
CA SER A 14 79.85 8.17 -8.01
C SER A 14 78.80 8.24 -9.14
N PHE A 15 79.24 8.23 -10.40
CA PHE A 15 78.34 8.23 -11.55
C PHE A 15 77.52 6.94 -11.65
N GLY A 16 78.14 5.78 -11.38
CA GLY A 16 77.47 4.49 -11.29
C GLY A 16 76.37 4.47 -10.22
N ASN A 17 76.65 5.04 -9.04
CA ASN A 17 75.67 5.19 -7.96
C ASN A 17 74.50 6.10 -8.35
N ILE A 18 74.76 7.21 -9.06
CA ILE A 18 73.72 8.11 -9.57
C ILE A 18 72.83 7.39 -10.58
N LEU A 19 73.42 6.66 -11.53
CA LEU A 19 72.67 5.88 -12.51
C LEU A 19 71.82 4.78 -11.87
N GLN A 20 72.36 4.08 -10.87
CA GLN A 20 71.64 3.05 -10.14
C GLN A 20 70.45 3.64 -9.38
N LYS A 21 70.65 4.76 -8.67
CA LYS A 21 69.58 5.45 -7.95
C LYS A 21 68.50 5.97 -8.90
N PHE A 22 68.90 6.58 -10.03
CA PHE A 22 67.98 7.03 -11.06
C PHE A 22 67.17 5.88 -11.65
N GLY A 23 67.81 4.74 -11.94
CA GLY A 23 67.12 3.54 -12.43
C GLY A 23 66.09 3.01 -11.43
N LEU A 24 66.42 2.98 -10.14
CA LEU A 24 65.49 2.57 -9.08
C LEU A 24 64.31 3.53 -8.93
N GLU A 25 64.56 4.84 -8.94
CA GLU A 25 63.50 5.87 -8.88
C GLU A 25 62.56 5.76 -10.10
N LEU A 26 63.10 5.46 -11.28
CA LEU A 26 62.33 5.30 -12.51
C LEU A 26 61.47 4.03 -12.46
N ILE A 27 62.01 2.89 -11.99
CA ILE A 27 61.25 1.66 -11.78
C ILE A 27 60.13 1.87 -10.77
N GLN A 28 60.41 2.57 -9.66
CA GLN A 28 59.42 2.88 -8.64
C GLN A 28 58.30 3.75 -9.22
N SER A 29 58.65 4.81 -9.95
CA SER A 29 57.67 5.69 -10.59
C SER A 29 56.80 4.95 -11.62
N ILE A 30 57.38 4.05 -12.41
CA ILE A 30 56.61 3.17 -13.33
C ILE A 30 55.66 2.25 -12.54
N GLY A 31 56.11 1.70 -11.41
CA GLY A 31 55.28 0.87 -10.53
C GLY A 31 54.08 1.62 -9.98
N GLU A 32 54.29 2.82 -9.46
CA GLU A 32 53.24 3.71 -8.95
C GLU A 32 52.26 4.12 -10.06
N MET A 33 52.77 4.41 -11.27
CA MET A 33 51.95 4.74 -12.43
C MET A 33 51.08 3.56 -12.87
N LYS A 34 51.63 2.35 -12.93
CA LYS A 34 50.88 1.13 -13.23
C LYS A 34 49.78 0.88 -12.20
N HIS A 35 50.08 1.07 -10.92
CA HIS A 35 49.09 0.94 -9.86
C HIS A 35 47.95 1.96 -10.01
N THR A 36 48.30 3.21 -10.31
CA THR A 36 47.33 4.29 -10.53
C THR A 36 46.43 4.01 -11.75
N LEU A 37 47.01 3.52 -12.85
CA LEU A 37 46.26 3.12 -14.05
C LEU A 37 45.27 1.99 -13.76
N ASN A 38 45.66 1.01 -12.94
CA ASN A 38 44.75 -0.07 -12.54
C ASN A 38 43.57 0.47 -11.73
N ILE A 39 43.82 1.36 -10.76
CA ILE A 39 42.75 1.99 -9.98
C ILE A 39 41.81 2.81 -10.88
N LEU A 40 42.36 3.56 -11.85
CA LEU A 40 41.56 4.32 -12.81
C LEU A 40 40.70 3.40 -13.67
N THR A 41 41.25 2.27 -14.13
CA THR A 41 40.51 1.27 -14.91
C THR A 41 39.35 0.70 -14.10
N GLU A 42 39.58 0.29 -12.85
CA GLU A 42 38.52 -0.21 -11.97
C GLU A 42 37.43 0.83 -11.71
N LYS A 43 37.79 2.10 -11.59
CA LYS A 43 36.82 3.20 -11.44
C LYS A 43 35.99 3.39 -12.70
N ILE A 44 36.59 3.30 -13.89
CA ILE A 44 35.88 3.37 -15.16
C ILE A 44 34.87 2.23 -15.29
N ASP A 45 35.27 1.00 -14.95
CA ASP A 45 34.36 -0.16 -15.00
C ASP A 45 33.17 0.00 -14.04
N LYS A 46 33.38 0.59 -12.86
CA LYS A 46 32.29 0.90 -11.92
C LYS A 46 31.33 1.94 -12.50
N VAL A 47 31.86 3.01 -13.09
CA VAL A 47 31.04 4.05 -13.73
C VAL A 47 30.24 3.46 -14.89
N GLU A 48 30.83 2.59 -15.70
CA GLU A 48 30.12 1.91 -16.79
C GLU A 48 28.94 1.07 -16.28
N LYS A 49 29.15 0.29 -15.21
CA LYS A 49 28.08 -0.50 -14.57
C LYS A 49 26.97 0.40 -14.03
N GLU A 50 27.31 1.52 -13.40
CA GLU A 50 26.32 2.48 -12.91
C GLU A 50 25.53 3.11 -14.06
N ILE A 51 26.17 3.44 -15.18
CA ILE A 51 25.48 3.96 -16.38
C ILE A 51 24.48 2.93 -16.92
N ILE A 52 24.85 1.65 -16.97
CA ILE A 52 23.94 0.58 -17.39
C ILE A 52 22.72 0.51 -16.47
N ASN A 53 22.95 0.57 -15.15
CA ASN A 53 21.87 0.58 -14.16
C ASN A 53 20.95 1.80 -14.33
N ILE A 54 21.51 2.99 -14.53
CA ILE A 54 20.74 4.23 -14.77
C ILE A 54 19.88 4.10 -16.04
N LYS A 55 20.43 3.55 -17.12
CA LYS A 55 19.66 3.31 -18.36
C LYS A 55 18.51 2.33 -18.12
N SER A 56 18.72 1.30 -17.30
CA SER A 56 17.65 0.36 -16.92
C SER A 56 16.52 1.06 -16.15
N LEU A 57 16.86 1.88 -15.16
CA LEU A 57 15.90 2.67 -14.38
C LEU A 57 15.06 3.60 -15.27
N LYS A 58 15.66 4.19 -16.31
CA LYS A 58 14.93 5.02 -17.28
C LYS A 58 13.83 4.23 -17.99
N ASN A 59 14.10 2.99 -18.41
CA ASN A 59 13.10 2.14 -19.07
C ASN A 59 11.97 1.77 -18.11
N GLN A 60 12.31 1.40 -16.87
CA GLN A 60 11.32 1.10 -15.83
C GLN A 60 10.40 2.29 -15.55
N LEU A 61 10.96 3.50 -15.47
CA LEU A 61 10.17 4.73 -15.28
C LEU A 61 9.24 5.02 -16.48
N GLN A 62 9.64 4.67 -17.70
CA GLN A 62 8.77 4.82 -18.86
C GLN A 62 7.58 3.84 -18.82
N GLU A 63 7.81 2.60 -18.41
CA GLU A 63 6.76 1.61 -18.21
C GLU A 63 5.79 2.03 -17.10
N GLU A 64 6.31 2.50 -15.97
CA GLU A 64 5.49 2.99 -14.85
C GLU A 64 4.61 4.19 -15.28
N ASN A 65 5.18 5.13 -16.04
CA ASN A 65 4.41 6.26 -16.58
C ASN A 65 3.33 5.82 -17.56
N LYS A 66 3.60 4.81 -18.40
CA LYS A 66 2.60 4.25 -19.31
C LYS A 66 1.45 3.61 -18.52
N PHE A 67 1.78 2.79 -17.53
CA PHE A 67 0.79 2.16 -16.64
C PHE A 67 -0.06 3.19 -15.89
N LYS A 68 0.56 4.25 -15.36
CA LYS A 68 -0.15 5.38 -14.75
C LYS A 68 -1.12 6.05 -15.72
N SER A 69 -0.72 6.26 -16.97
CA SER A 69 -1.59 6.84 -17.99
C SER A 69 -2.79 5.94 -18.32
N GLU A 70 -2.58 4.63 -18.38
CA GLU A 70 -3.64 3.64 -18.61
C GLU A 70 -4.65 3.65 -17.45
N ILE A 71 -4.17 3.62 -16.20
CA ILE A 71 -5.03 3.73 -15.00
C ILE A 71 -5.85 5.02 -15.02
N LEU A 72 -5.23 6.17 -15.33
CA LEU A 72 -5.96 7.44 -15.37
C LEU A 72 -7.06 7.44 -16.44
N ALA A 73 -6.81 6.80 -17.58
CA ALA A 73 -7.81 6.66 -18.63
C ALA A 73 -8.98 5.77 -18.18
N GLU A 74 -8.69 4.61 -17.57
CA GLU A 74 -9.70 3.72 -17.01
C GLU A 74 -10.52 4.38 -15.89
N MET A 75 -9.85 5.13 -15.00
CA MET A 75 -10.54 5.89 -13.95
C MET A 75 -11.48 6.95 -14.54
N GLY A 76 -11.08 7.57 -15.65
CA GLY A 76 -11.96 8.46 -16.43
C GLY A 76 -13.20 7.74 -16.96
N GLN A 77 -13.06 6.51 -17.45
CA GLN A 77 -14.19 5.68 -17.89
C GLN A 77 -15.09 5.25 -16.73
N VAL A 78 -14.52 4.85 -15.58
CA VAL A 78 -15.31 4.53 -14.38
C VAL A 78 -16.09 5.75 -13.92
N LYS A 79 -15.48 6.94 -13.92
CA LYS A 79 -16.16 8.19 -13.57
C LYS A 79 -17.31 8.51 -14.53
N SER A 80 -17.09 8.35 -15.84
CA SER A 80 -18.15 8.59 -16.83
C SER A 80 -19.30 7.59 -16.68
N MET A 81 -18.98 6.31 -16.43
CA MET A 81 -19.97 5.27 -16.18
C MET A 81 -20.75 5.54 -14.90
N GLY A 82 -20.09 5.98 -13.82
CA GLY A 82 -20.73 6.44 -12.59
C GLY A 82 -21.70 7.59 -12.85
N ASN A 83 -21.28 8.60 -13.63
CA ASN A 83 -22.16 9.71 -14.00
C ASN A 83 -23.39 9.27 -14.82
N ILE A 84 -23.21 8.31 -15.74
CA ILE A 84 -24.32 7.73 -16.53
C ILE A 84 -25.28 6.96 -15.63
N LEU A 85 -24.76 6.21 -14.66
CA LEU A 85 -25.60 5.47 -13.72
C LEU A 85 -26.38 6.42 -12.82
N THR A 86 -25.73 7.47 -12.30
CA THR A 86 -26.40 8.51 -11.49
C THR A 86 -27.48 9.22 -12.29
N SER A 87 -27.21 9.64 -13.53
CA SER A 87 -28.20 10.33 -14.35
C SER A 87 -29.39 9.43 -14.72
N LYS A 88 -29.14 8.14 -15.03
CA LYS A 88 -30.22 7.16 -15.24
C LYS A 88 -31.02 6.91 -13.96
N LEU A 89 -30.37 6.90 -12.79
CA LEU A 89 -31.03 6.74 -11.50
C LEU A 89 -31.94 7.94 -11.20
N GLU A 90 -31.47 9.15 -11.46
CA GLU A 90 -32.25 10.39 -11.36
C GLU A 90 -33.43 10.40 -12.36
N GLU A 91 -33.23 9.91 -13.58
CA GLU A 91 -34.28 9.77 -14.59
C GLU A 91 -35.36 8.76 -14.16
N LEU A 92 -34.96 7.63 -13.57
CA LEU A 92 -35.89 6.61 -13.06
C LEU A 92 -36.62 7.06 -11.78
N SER A 93 -35.96 7.87 -10.94
CA SER A 93 -36.54 8.53 -9.77
C SER A 93 -37.59 9.59 -10.18
N SER A 94 -37.26 10.45 -11.15
CA SER A 94 -38.18 11.48 -11.65
C SER A 94 -39.36 10.92 -12.44
N LYS A 95 -39.22 9.75 -13.07
CA LYS A 95 -40.32 8.98 -13.67
C LYS A 95 -41.17 8.20 -12.67
N GLY A 96 -40.87 8.27 -11.36
CA GLY A 96 -41.63 7.62 -10.30
C GLY A 96 -41.54 6.08 -10.30
N ILE A 97 -40.61 5.50 -11.07
CA ILE A 97 -40.40 4.04 -11.18
C ILE A 97 -39.59 3.52 -9.99
N LEU A 98 -38.65 4.33 -9.51
CA LEU A 98 -37.94 4.09 -8.26
C LEU A 98 -38.51 5.02 -7.20
N THR A 99 -39.32 4.47 -6.30
CA THR A 99 -39.51 5.12 -4.99
C THR A 99 -38.13 5.13 -4.33
N MET A 100 -37.45 6.28 -4.34
CA MET A 100 -36.34 6.52 -3.43
C MET A 100 -36.90 6.29 -2.03
N SER A 101 -36.68 5.09 -1.49
CA SER A 101 -36.87 4.86 -0.06
C SER A 101 -36.06 5.96 0.60
N ASN A 102 -36.71 6.77 1.45
CA ASN A 102 -36.07 7.74 2.31
C ASN A 102 -35.10 6.99 3.25
N LYS A 103 -33.97 6.49 2.72
CA LYS A 103 -32.87 5.95 3.50
C LYS A 103 -32.32 7.14 4.25
N LYS A 104 -32.61 7.18 5.55
CA LYS A 104 -32.03 8.15 6.47
C LYS A 104 -30.52 8.10 6.29
N THR A 105 -29.92 9.23 5.91
CA THR A 105 -28.46 9.38 5.93
C THR A 105 -28.05 9.43 7.40
N PHE A 106 -27.28 8.45 7.86
CA PHE A 106 -26.74 8.45 9.21
C PHE A 106 -25.38 9.13 9.21
N GLU A 107 -25.14 10.03 10.16
CA GLU A 107 -23.87 10.76 10.30
C GLU A 107 -22.91 10.04 11.26
N ASN A 108 -23.44 9.19 12.16
CA ASN A 108 -22.67 8.49 13.17
C ASN A 108 -23.11 7.01 13.29
N PRO A 109 -22.17 6.03 13.39
CA PRO A 109 -22.47 4.63 13.66
C PRO A 109 -23.42 4.38 14.85
N GLN A 110 -23.41 5.24 15.87
CA GLN A 110 -24.32 5.14 17.03
C GLN A 110 -25.80 5.29 16.64
N GLN A 111 -26.12 6.16 15.69
CA GLN A 111 -27.49 6.37 15.22
C GLN A 111 -28.04 5.12 14.52
N ILE A 112 -27.18 4.40 13.81
CA ILE A 112 -27.52 3.12 13.16
C ILE A 112 -27.81 2.05 14.23
N LEU A 113 -26.96 1.97 15.26
CA LEU A 113 -27.15 1.04 16.37
C LEU A 113 -28.39 1.37 17.20
N GLU A 114 -28.74 2.65 17.36
CA GLU A 114 -29.99 3.10 17.99
C GLU A 114 -31.22 2.66 17.20
N LEU A 115 -31.23 2.92 15.90
CA LEU A 115 -32.35 2.51 15.06
C LEU A 115 -32.50 0.99 15.02
N CYS A 116 -31.37 0.27 14.95
CA CYS A 116 -31.36 -1.19 15.02
C CYS A 116 -31.96 -1.68 16.35
N GLN A 117 -31.54 -1.10 17.48
CA GLN A 117 -32.08 -1.43 18.80
C GLN A 117 -33.59 -1.14 18.89
N GLU A 118 -34.04 0.01 18.38
CA GLU A 118 -35.45 0.41 18.41
C GLU A 118 -36.30 -0.54 17.58
N LYS A 119 -35.85 -0.88 16.36
CA LYS A 119 -36.55 -1.83 15.48
C LYS A 119 -36.63 -3.23 16.12
N ILE A 120 -35.55 -3.71 16.73
CA ILE A 120 -35.52 -5.02 17.40
C ILE A 120 -36.38 -5.05 18.67
N SER A 121 -36.52 -3.91 19.36
CA SER A 121 -37.30 -3.81 20.61
C SER A 121 -38.82 -3.84 20.40
N LYS A 122 -39.31 -3.78 19.16
CA LYS A 122 -40.74 -3.89 18.85
C LYS A 122 -41.17 -5.35 19.02
N LYS A 123 -42.11 -5.59 19.96
CA LYS A 123 -42.44 -6.91 20.53
C LYS A 123 -43.01 -7.99 19.59
N ASN A 124 -43.01 -7.83 18.26
CA ASN A 124 -43.61 -8.77 17.32
C ASN A 124 -42.83 -8.91 15.99
N LEU A 125 -41.50 -8.79 15.99
CA LEU A 125 -40.74 -9.02 14.75
C LEU A 125 -40.74 -10.50 14.36
N SER A 126 -41.04 -10.80 13.10
CA SER A 126 -40.76 -12.10 12.48
C SER A 126 -39.25 -12.32 12.33
N LEU A 127 -38.82 -13.59 12.16
CA LEU A 127 -37.42 -13.92 11.89
C LEU A 127 -36.91 -13.25 10.61
N HIS A 128 -37.77 -13.12 9.60
CA HIS A 128 -37.46 -12.43 8.35
C HIS A 128 -37.21 -10.94 8.59
N GLU A 129 -38.09 -10.27 9.34
CA GLU A 129 -37.90 -8.84 9.69
C GLU A 129 -36.64 -8.63 10.53
N LEU A 130 -36.35 -9.53 11.48
CA LEU A 130 -35.14 -9.45 12.30
C LEU A 130 -33.86 -9.58 11.44
N SER A 131 -33.85 -10.54 10.52
CA SER A 131 -32.75 -10.72 9.57
C SER A 131 -32.57 -9.48 8.69
N GLN A 132 -33.66 -8.94 8.18
CA GLN A 132 -33.64 -7.72 7.36
C GLN A 132 -33.10 -6.52 8.12
N VAL A 133 -33.52 -6.31 9.37
CA VAL A 133 -33.03 -5.21 10.21
C VAL A 133 -31.52 -5.31 10.47
N ILE A 134 -31.01 -6.51 10.73
CA ILE A 134 -29.58 -6.75 10.95
C ILE A 134 -28.79 -6.50 9.65
N LYS A 135 -29.33 -6.93 8.51
CA LYS A 135 -28.71 -6.71 7.20
C LYS A 135 -28.64 -5.23 6.84
N GLU A 136 -29.74 -4.50 7.01
CA GLU A 136 -29.81 -3.05 6.82
C GLU A 136 -28.79 -2.33 7.71
N ALA A 137 -28.76 -2.66 9.01
CA ALA A 137 -27.82 -2.04 9.96
C ALA A 137 -26.36 -2.34 9.60
N LYS A 138 -26.05 -3.53 9.10
CA LYS A 138 -24.70 -3.92 8.68
C LYS A 138 -24.25 -3.18 7.43
N GLU A 139 -25.13 -3.03 6.44
CA GLU A 139 -24.85 -2.24 5.22
C GLU A 139 -24.60 -0.78 5.57
N ASP A 140 -25.47 -0.17 6.36
CA ASP A 140 -25.36 1.24 6.72
C ASP A 140 -24.09 1.48 7.60
N LEU A 141 -23.74 0.54 8.49
CA LEU A 141 -22.54 0.65 9.34
C LEU A 141 -21.25 0.41 8.55
N PHE A 142 -21.30 -0.36 7.46
CA PHE A 142 -20.16 -0.55 6.57
C PHE A 142 -19.79 0.75 5.85
N VAL A 143 -20.78 1.50 5.39
CA VAL A 143 -20.57 2.82 4.75
C VAL A 143 -19.80 3.77 5.67
N LEU A 144 -20.10 3.76 6.97
CA LEU A 144 -19.45 4.68 7.92
C LEU A 144 -18.12 4.17 8.49
N THR A 145 -17.93 2.86 8.62
CA THR A 145 -16.79 2.31 9.39
C THR A 145 -15.78 1.51 8.58
N GLY A 146 -16.08 1.17 7.32
CA GLY A 146 -15.13 0.59 6.37
C GLY A 146 -14.56 -0.79 6.72
N GLY A 147 -15.15 -1.54 7.66
CA GLY A 147 -14.67 -2.89 8.03
C GLY A 147 -14.50 -3.17 9.53
N HIS A 148 -15.15 -2.39 10.40
CA HIS A 148 -15.01 -2.53 11.85
C HIS A 148 -15.45 -3.91 12.37
N LYS A 149 -14.84 -4.39 13.48
CA LYS A 149 -15.14 -5.69 14.13
C LYS A 149 -16.64 -5.94 14.36
N ILE A 150 -17.39 -4.89 14.56
CA ILE A 150 -18.86 -4.91 14.76
C ILE A 150 -19.58 -5.50 13.55
N LEU A 151 -19.10 -5.28 12.32
CA LEU A 151 -19.67 -5.87 11.11
C LEU A 151 -19.52 -7.39 11.07
N PHE A 152 -18.38 -7.90 11.57
CA PHE A 152 -18.16 -9.33 11.67
C PHE A 152 -19.07 -9.98 12.73
N GLU A 153 -19.26 -9.31 13.85
CA GLU A 153 -20.17 -9.77 14.90
C GLU A 153 -21.63 -9.71 14.41
N LEU A 154 -22.08 -8.63 13.78
CA LEU A 154 -23.41 -8.52 13.13
C LEU A 154 -23.62 -9.60 12.07
N GLY A 155 -22.63 -9.86 11.21
CA GLY A 155 -22.71 -10.94 10.22
C GLY A 155 -22.76 -12.34 10.84
N SER A 156 -22.29 -12.50 12.08
CA SER A 156 -22.42 -13.76 12.82
C SER A 156 -23.82 -13.93 13.40
N PHE A 157 -24.48 -12.84 13.80
CA PHE A 157 -25.91 -12.86 14.17
C PHE A 157 -26.81 -13.10 12.96
N GLU A 158 -26.55 -12.45 11.83
CA GLU A 158 -27.28 -12.67 10.56
C GLU A 158 -27.23 -14.16 10.14
N ARG A 159 -26.06 -14.79 10.22
CA ARG A 159 -25.87 -16.21 9.87
C ARG A 159 -26.57 -17.19 10.81
N LYS A 160 -26.93 -16.77 12.02
CA LYS A 160 -27.70 -17.58 12.96
C LYS A 160 -29.20 -17.58 12.64
N ILE A 161 -29.70 -16.56 11.93
CA ILE A 161 -31.12 -16.40 11.56
C ILE A 161 -31.37 -16.98 10.16
N LYS A 162 -30.97 -18.23 9.92
CA LYS A 162 -31.14 -18.83 8.58
C LYS A 162 -32.64 -19.03 8.27
N PRO A 163 -33.03 -19.02 6.97
CA PRO A 163 -34.41 -19.25 6.57
C PRO A 163 -34.99 -20.59 7.06
N ASP A 164 -34.14 -21.60 7.23
CA ASP A 164 -34.52 -22.97 7.61
C ASP A 164 -34.33 -23.29 9.11
N SER A 165 -34.00 -22.30 9.94
CA SER A 165 -33.89 -22.52 11.39
C SER A 165 -35.25 -22.41 12.06
N GLU A 166 -35.76 -23.55 12.55
CA GLU A 166 -36.88 -23.63 13.48
C GLU A 166 -36.48 -23.02 14.83
N PHE A 167 -36.52 -21.70 14.95
CA PHE A 167 -36.45 -21.06 16.27
C PHE A 167 -37.77 -21.32 17.00
N SER A 168 -37.71 -21.96 18.16
CA SER A 168 -38.81 -21.87 19.13
C SER A 168 -38.95 -20.42 19.60
N GLU A 169 -40.16 -20.03 20.03
CA GLU A 169 -40.40 -18.67 20.55
C GLU A 169 -39.45 -18.30 21.70
N LYS A 170 -39.04 -19.28 22.52
CA LYS A 170 -38.05 -19.09 23.59
C LYS A 170 -36.65 -18.80 23.08
N GLU A 171 -36.19 -19.53 22.06
CA GLU A 171 -34.86 -19.31 21.45
C GLU A 171 -34.80 -17.97 20.73
N LYS A 172 -35.91 -17.53 20.14
CA LYS A 172 -36.05 -16.22 19.52
C LYS A 172 -35.95 -15.08 20.54
N GLU A 173 -36.64 -15.21 21.68
CA GLU A 173 -36.53 -14.25 22.78
C GLU A 173 -35.10 -14.17 23.33
N GLU A 174 -34.45 -15.32 23.55
CA GLU A 174 -33.06 -15.38 24.03
C GLU A 174 -32.08 -14.76 23.03
N PHE A 175 -32.27 -15.02 21.74
CA PHE A 175 -31.47 -14.42 20.66
C PHE A 175 -31.63 -12.89 20.61
N ILE A 176 -32.85 -12.39 20.74
CA ILE A 176 -33.13 -10.94 20.76
C ILE A 176 -32.44 -10.30 21.97
N LEU A 177 -32.49 -10.94 23.14
CA LEU A 177 -31.81 -10.44 24.35
C LEU A 177 -30.29 -10.39 24.19
N ASP A 178 -29.67 -11.42 23.61
CA ASP A 178 -28.22 -11.44 23.35
C ASP A 178 -27.81 -10.35 22.33
N LEU A 179 -28.58 -10.20 21.25
CA LEU A 179 -28.36 -9.16 20.25
C LEU A 179 -28.49 -7.75 20.84
N LEU A 180 -29.52 -7.49 21.65
CA LEU A 180 -29.70 -6.19 22.32
C LEU A 180 -28.56 -5.89 23.31
N LYS A 181 -28.06 -6.90 24.01
CA LYS A 181 -26.90 -6.75 24.91
C LYS A 181 -25.65 -6.38 24.11
N LYS A 182 -25.40 -7.04 22.97
CA LYS A 182 -24.27 -6.74 22.09
C LYS A 182 -24.35 -5.37 21.46
N ILE A 183 -25.53 -4.94 21.01
CA ILE A 183 -25.74 -3.58 20.49
C ILE A 183 -25.38 -2.52 21.56
N LYS A 184 -25.75 -2.74 22.83
CA LYS A 184 -25.35 -1.85 23.93
C LYS A 184 -23.83 -1.84 24.17
N GLU A 185 -23.16 -3.00 24.07
CA GLU A 185 -21.69 -3.07 24.15
C GLU A 185 -21.01 -2.33 23.00
N TRP A 186 -21.57 -2.41 21.79
CA TRP A 186 -21.04 -1.73 20.60
C TRP A 186 -21.18 -0.22 20.66
N LYS A 187 -22.31 0.29 21.18
CA LYS A 187 -22.50 1.74 21.39
C LYS A 187 -21.40 2.36 22.24
N LYS A 188 -21.00 1.69 23.32
CA LYS A 188 -19.91 2.14 24.21
C LYS A 188 -18.53 2.19 23.55
N LYS A 189 -18.34 1.55 22.39
CA LYS A 189 -17.07 1.58 21.65
C LYS A 189 -16.97 2.74 20.66
N PHE A 190 -18.08 3.44 20.44
CA PHE A 190 -18.16 4.61 19.56
C PHE A 190 -18.38 5.92 20.35
N ASP A 191 -18.52 5.84 21.67
CA ASP A 191 -18.32 6.96 22.61
C ASP A 191 -16.81 7.16 22.86
#